data_AF-A0A1V9ZGR0-F1
#
_entry.id   AF-A0A1V9ZGR0-F1
#
_cell.length_a   1.000
_cell.length_b   1.000
_cell.length_c   1.000
_cell.angle_alpha   90.00
_cell.angle_beta   90.00
_cell.angle_gamma   90.00
#
_symmetry.space_group_name_H-M   'P 1'
#
loop_
_entity.id
_entity.type
_entity.pdbx_description
1 polymer ?
#
loop_
_entity_poly.entity_id
_entity_poly.type
_entity_poly.pdbx_seq_one_letter_code
_entity_poly.pdbx_strand_id
1 'polypeptide(L)'
;MPFIGLPTHSKHTKRKWDVGEDDQLIELVQASGACKWKQLATNFMHRSGKQCRERWYNQLNPAINHTKWTHTEDLLIASLQKELGNKWTAMAHYFTGRAIKNRWYTYVKVAVMHLTELAVLTYSGEASYRGTS
;
A
#
# COMPACT_ATOMS: atom_id res chain seq x y z
N MET A 1 -1.14 -20.10 -46.76
CA MET A 1 -1.80 -19.14 -45.86
C MET A 1 -1.16 -19.26 -44.47
N PRO A 2 -0.27 -18.36 -44.04
CA PRO A 2 0.26 -18.40 -42.68
C PRO A 2 -0.69 -17.67 -41.71
N PHE A 3 -0.94 -18.33 -40.58
CA PHE A 3 -1.77 -17.86 -39.47
C PHE A 3 -1.05 -16.68 -38.78
N ILE A 4 -1.63 -15.48 -38.87
CA ILE A 4 -1.07 -14.27 -38.26
C ILE A 4 -1.26 -14.39 -36.74
N GLY A 5 -0.16 -14.47 -36.00
CA GLY A 5 -0.17 -14.46 -34.54
C GLY A 5 -0.78 -13.17 -33.99
N LEU A 6 -1.80 -13.30 -33.15
CA LEU A 6 -2.36 -12.19 -32.37
C LEU A 6 -1.30 -11.67 -31.38
N PRO A 7 -1.03 -10.35 -31.31
CA PRO A 7 -0.05 -9.82 -30.38
C PRO A 7 -0.53 -9.95 -28.93
N THR A 8 0.15 -10.83 -28.20
CA THR A 8 0.78 -10.66 -26.88
C THR A 8 0.01 -9.93 -25.78
N HIS A 9 -0.17 -10.63 -24.65
CA HIS A 9 -0.53 -10.09 -23.33
C HIS A 9 -0.05 -8.65 -23.11
N SER A 10 -0.99 -7.70 -23.14
CA SER A 10 -0.74 -6.31 -22.81
C SER A 10 -0.18 -6.22 -21.40
N LYS A 11 1.10 -5.82 -21.30
CA LYS A 11 1.72 -5.42 -20.03
C LYS A 11 0.85 -4.29 -19.47
N HIS A 12 0.12 -4.58 -18.39
CA HIS A 12 -0.75 -3.61 -17.75
C HIS A 12 0.09 -2.45 -17.19
N THR A 13 0.29 -1.41 -18.00
CA THR A 13 0.80 -0.13 -17.53
C THR A 13 -0.28 0.44 -16.62
N LYS A 14 0.02 0.56 -15.32
CA LYS A 14 -0.91 1.14 -14.34
C LYS A 14 -1.20 2.58 -14.75
N ARG A 15 -2.33 2.83 -15.43
CA ARG A 15 -2.76 4.17 -15.83
C ARG A 15 -2.91 5.04 -14.59
N LYS A 16 -2.16 6.14 -14.52
CA LYS A 16 -2.27 7.14 -13.44
C LYS A 16 -3.67 7.75 -13.47
N TRP A 17 -4.23 8.06 -12.31
CA TRP A 17 -5.49 8.78 -12.18
C TRP A 17 -5.29 10.23 -12.58
N ASP A 18 -6.22 10.76 -13.36
CA ASP A 18 -6.28 12.18 -13.70
C ASP A 18 -7.12 12.94 -12.66
N VAL A 19 -6.89 14.25 -12.53
CA VAL A 19 -7.66 15.11 -11.61
C VAL A 19 -9.15 15.09 -11.96
N GLY A 20 -9.50 15.12 -13.24
CA GLY A 20 -10.91 15.03 -13.66
C GLY A 20 -11.55 13.67 -13.32
N GLU A 21 -10.78 12.58 -13.37
CA GLU A 21 -11.26 11.27 -12.94
C GLU A 21 -11.45 11.20 -11.42
N ASP A 22 -10.59 11.88 -10.65
CA ASP A 22 -10.71 11.98 -9.20
C ASP A 22 -11.94 12.79 -8.79
N ASP A 23 -12.14 13.97 -9.39
CA ASP A 23 -13.29 14.84 -9.12
C ASP A 23 -14.61 14.11 -9.41
N GLN A 24 -14.68 13.44 -10.56
CA GLN A 24 -15.83 12.62 -10.92
C GLN A 24 -16.07 11.48 -9.92
N LEU A 25 -15.01 10.82 -9.45
CA LEU A 25 -15.13 9.76 -8.45
C LEU A 25 -15.62 10.30 -7.10
N ILE A 26 -15.16 11.49 -6.70
CA ILE A 26 -15.61 12.17 -5.47
C ILE A 26 -17.09 12.49 -5.56
N GLU A 27 -17.54 13.12 -6.64
CA GLU A 27 -18.94 13.50 -6.84
C GLU A 27 -19.86 12.27 -6.83
N LEU A 28 -19.48 11.21 -7.55
CA LEU A 28 -20.22 9.96 -7.60
C LEU A 28 -20.36 9.30 -6.21
N VAL A 29 -19.30 9.32 -5.41
CA VAL A 29 -19.31 8.77 -4.05
C VAL A 29 -20.10 9.66 -3.09
N GLN A 30 -20.07 10.98 -3.26
CA GLN A 30 -20.90 11.90 -2.48
C GLN A 30 -22.40 11.71 -2.79
N ALA A 31 -22.76 11.51 -4.05
CA ALA A 31 -24.14 11.34 -4.48
C ALA A 31 -24.72 9.96 -4.12
N SER A 32 -23.96 8.88 -4.33
CA SER A 32 -24.45 7.49 -4.19
C SER A 32 -23.92 6.76 -2.95
N GLY A 33 -23.02 7.38 -2.19
CA GLY A 33 -22.27 6.76 -1.11
C GLY A 33 -21.11 5.90 -1.59
N ALA A 34 -20.20 5.53 -0.67
CA ALA A 34 -19.02 4.70 -0.93
C ALA A 34 -19.38 3.21 -1.10
N CYS A 35 -20.40 2.92 -1.92
CA CYS A 35 -20.98 1.61 -2.16
C CYS A 35 -21.03 1.27 -3.66
N LYS A 36 -21.32 0.01 -3.99
CA LYS A 36 -21.59 -0.44 -5.38
C LYS A 36 -20.54 0.03 -6.42
N TRP A 37 -19.25 -0.09 -6.10
CA TRP A 37 -18.13 0.35 -6.95
C TRP A 37 -18.16 -0.11 -8.41
N LYS A 38 -18.75 -1.29 -8.69
CA LYS A 38 -18.95 -1.78 -10.06
C LYS A 38 -19.86 -0.87 -10.88
N GLN A 39 -20.91 -0.33 -10.27
CA GLN A 39 -21.82 0.62 -10.89
C GLN A 39 -21.16 1.98 -11.04
N LEU A 40 -20.45 2.46 -10.01
CA LEU A 40 -19.72 3.75 -10.13
C LEU A 40 -18.70 3.71 -11.28
N ALA A 41 -18.03 2.57 -11.47
CA ALA A 41 -17.07 2.36 -12.54
C ALA A 41 -17.66 2.43 -13.96
N THR A 42 -18.98 2.29 -14.15
CA THR A 42 -19.57 2.42 -15.51
C THR A 42 -19.49 3.85 -16.04
N ASN A 43 -19.28 4.83 -15.16
CA ASN A 43 -19.06 6.22 -15.55
C ASN A 43 -17.63 6.48 -16.06
N PHE A 44 -16.75 5.48 -16.01
CA PHE A 44 -15.37 5.57 -16.45
C PHE A 44 -15.10 4.57 -17.58
N MET A 45 -14.60 5.04 -18.73
CA MET A 45 -14.35 4.15 -19.88
C MET A 45 -13.23 3.12 -19.65
N HIS A 46 -12.25 3.44 -18.80
CA HIS A 46 -11.05 2.63 -18.61
C HIS A 46 -10.73 2.35 -17.13
N ARG A 47 -11.71 2.48 -16.24
CA ARG A 47 -11.55 2.16 -14.81
C ARG A 47 -12.51 1.06 -14.40
N SER A 48 -12.00 0.14 -13.60
CA SER A 48 -12.80 -0.92 -12.96
C SER A 48 -13.26 -0.49 -11.57
N GLY A 49 -14.32 -1.12 -11.06
CA GLY A 49 -14.80 -0.87 -9.70
C GLY A 49 -13.75 -1.15 -8.62
N LYS A 50 -12.85 -2.11 -8.86
CA LYS A 50 -11.71 -2.35 -7.96
C LYS A 50 -10.79 -1.14 -7.90
N GLN A 51 -10.45 -0.55 -9.04
CA GLN A 51 -9.60 0.65 -9.11
C GLN A 51 -10.29 1.85 -8.45
N CYS A 52 -11.58 2.07 -8.69
CA CYS A 52 -12.34 3.15 -8.06
C CYS A 52 -12.35 3.03 -6.54
N ARG A 53 -12.65 1.83 -6.02
CA ARG A 53 -12.59 1.53 -4.58
C ARG A 53 -11.21 1.82 -4.01
N GLU A 54 -10.17 1.32 -4.66
CA GLU A 54 -8.79 1.50 -4.21
C GLU A 54 -8.38 2.97 -4.20
N ARG A 55 -8.75 3.73 -5.23
CA ARG A 55 -8.47 5.18 -5.30
C ARG A 55 -9.18 5.93 -4.18
N TRP A 56 -10.46 5.64 -3.94
CA TRP A 56 -11.23 6.26 -2.87
C TRP A 56 -10.62 6.00 -1.49
N TYR A 57 -10.47 4.73 -1.09
CA TYR A 57 -10.00 4.39 0.26
C TYR A 57 -8.52 4.68 0.52
N ASN A 58 -7.70 4.84 -0.54
CA ASN A 58 -6.29 5.14 -0.36
C ASN A 58 -5.93 6.63 -0.52
N GLN A 59 -6.72 7.41 -1.28
CA GLN A 59 -6.33 8.78 -1.64
C GLN A 59 -7.43 9.83 -1.55
N LEU A 60 -8.69 9.52 -1.91
CA LEU A 60 -9.74 10.56 -2.05
C LEU A 60 -10.66 10.69 -0.84
N ASN A 61 -10.79 9.66 -0.01
CA ASN A 61 -11.67 9.70 1.15
C ASN A 61 -11.16 10.74 2.16
N PRO A 62 -11.96 11.76 2.53
CA PRO A 62 -11.55 12.80 3.47
C PRO A 62 -11.22 12.27 4.88
N ALA A 63 -11.67 11.06 5.22
CA ALA A 63 -11.28 10.39 6.46
C ALA A 63 -9.83 9.85 6.45
N ILE A 64 -9.12 9.95 5.32
CA ILE A 64 -7.73 9.53 5.22
C ILE A 64 -6.86 10.57 5.91
N ASN A 65 -6.00 10.08 6.79
CA ASN A 65 -5.03 10.92 7.46
C ASN A 65 -3.80 11.14 6.53
N HIS A 66 -3.67 12.36 6.00
CA HIS A 66 -2.56 12.78 5.13
C HIS A 66 -1.33 13.28 5.90
N THR A 67 -1.36 13.27 7.24
CA THR A 67 -0.18 13.65 8.04
C THR A 67 0.97 12.68 7.81
N LYS A 68 2.20 13.19 7.93
CA LYS A 68 3.41 12.37 7.85
C LYS A 68 3.34 11.23 8.87
N TRP A 69 3.78 10.07 8.44
CA TRP A 69 4.00 8.94 9.34
C TRP A 69 5.10 9.28 10.33
N THR A 70 4.85 9.00 11.60
CA THR A 70 5.83 9.16 12.66
C THR A 70 6.65 7.90 12.85
N HIS A 71 7.85 8.05 13.38
CA HIS A 71 8.71 6.91 13.69
C HIS A 71 8.05 5.97 14.71
N THR A 72 7.33 6.52 15.70
CA THR A 72 6.57 5.74 16.68
C THR A 72 5.51 4.85 16.01
N GLU A 73 4.81 5.38 15.01
CA GLU A 73 3.84 4.59 14.25
C GLU A 73 4.51 3.49 13.43
N ASP A 74 5.66 3.78 12.80
CA ASP A 74 6.42 2.78 12.05
C ASP A 74 6.92 1.64 12.95
N LEU A 75 7.39 1.96 14.15
CA LEU A 75 7.80 0.98 15.15
C LEU A 75 6.61 0.11 15.59
N LEU A 76 5.45 0.73 15.83
CA LEU A 76 4.23 0.01 16.19
C LEU A 76 3.75 -0.90 15.05
N ILE A 77 3.85 -0.46 13.78
CA ILE A 77 3.56 -1.32 12.63
C ILE A 77 4.51 -2.52 12.60
N ALA A 78 5.81 -2.29 12.83
CA ALA A 78 6.80 -3.37 12.83
C ALA A 78 6.56 -4.38 13.96
N SER A 79 6.23 -3.91 15.18
CA SER A 79 5.95 -4.80 16.30
C SER A 79 4.68 -5.61 16.08
N LEU A 80 3.59 -4.97 15.64
CA LEU A 80 2.33 -5.65 15.36
C LEU A 80 2.43 -6.62 14.18
N GLN A 81 3.20 -6.29 13.14
CA GLN A 81 3.43 -7.20 12.03
C GLN A 81 4.22 -8.45 12.47
N LYS A 82 5.20 -8.28 13.37
CA LYS A 82 5.95 -9.40 13.95
C LYS A 82 5.06 -10.33 14.78
N GLU A 83 4.11 -9.77 15.52
CA GLU A 83 3.21 -10.54 16.40
C GLU A 83 2.02 -11.17 15.65
N LEU A 84 1.35 -10.40 14.79
CA LEU A 84 0.08 -10.78 14.16
C LEU A 84 0.23 -11.22 12.69
N GLY A 85 1.38 -10.98 12.07
CA GLY A 85 1.59 -11.19 10.64
C GLY A 85 0.85 -10.16 9.78
N ASN A 86 0.41 -10.53 8.58
CA ASN A 86 -0.23 -9.62 7.62
C ASN A 86 -1.73 -9.36 7.92
N LYS A 87 -2.12 -9.30 9.20
CA LYS A 87 -3.51 -9.07 9.64
C LYS A 87 -3.82 -7.56 9.68
N TRP A 88 -3.75 -6.89 8.53
CA TRP A 88 -3.87 -5.43 8.42
C TRP A 88 -5.17 -4.87 8.99
N THR A 89 -6.29 -5.57 8.83
CA THR A 89 -7.58 -5.15 9.38
C THR A 89 -7.57 -5.12 10.90
N ALA A 90 -6.93 -6.09 11.55
CA ALA A 90 -6.79 -6.12 13.00
C ALA A 90 -5.87 -4.97 13.49
N MET A 91 -4.81 -4.67 12.74
CA MET A 91 -3.93 -3.54 13.06
C MET A 91 -4.59 -2.18 12.81
N ALA A 92 -5.53 -2.08 11.86
CA ALA A 92 -6.19 -0.83 11.48
C ALA A 92 -6.88 -0.12 12.65
N HIS A 93 -7.31 -0.86 13.68
CA HIS A 93 -7.90 -0.30 14.89
C HIS A 93 -6.94 0.61 15.67
N TYR A 94 -5.62 0.40 15.55
CA TYR A 94 -4.60 1.22 16.21
C TYR A 94 -4.19 2.46 15.39
N PHE A 95 -4.56 2.53 14.11
CA PHE A 95 -4.16 3.62 13.21
C PHE A 95 -5.38 4.19 12.49
N THR A 96 -6.01 5.19 13.11
CA THR A 96 -7.23 5.82 12.58
C THR A 96 -6.98 6.50 11.22
N GLY A 97 -7.72 6.07 10.20
CA GLY A 97 -7.66 6.68 8.86
C GLY A 97 -6.36 6.45 8.10
N ARG A 98 -5.51 5.48 8.50
CA ARG A 98 -4.21 5.23 7.84
C ARG A 98 -4.15 3.90 7.09
N ALA A 99 -3.52 3.92 5.93
CA ALA A 99 -3.31 2.73 5.09
C ALA A 99 -2.05 1.93 5.51
N ILE A 100 -2.12 1.21 6.64
CA ILE A 100 -0.98 0.47 7.23
C ILE A 100 -0.30 -0.46 6.23
N LYS A 101 -1.08 -1.24 5.47
CA LYS A 101 -0.55 -2.16 4.45
C LYS A 101 0.34 -1.41 3.44
N ASN A 102 -0.08 -0.21 3.03
CA ASN A 102 0.70 0.61 2.11
C ASN A 102 2.00 1.06 2.77
N ARG A 103 1.94 1.56 4.01
CA ARG A 103 3.12 1.98 4.76
C ARG A 103 4.13 0.85 4.98
N TRP A 104 3.65 -0.36 5.26
CA TRP A 104 4.50 -1.54 5.39
C TRP A 104 5.30 -1.82 4.14
N TYR A 105 4.63 -1.98 2.99
CA TYR A 105 5.30 -2.37 1.75
C TYR A 105 6.12 -1.25 1.11
N THR A 106 5.81 0.01 1.39
CA THR A 106 6.53 1.16 0.81
C THR A 106 7.74 1.59 1.63
N TYR A 107 7.74 1.37 2.95
CA TYR A 107 8.79 1.90 3.84
C TYR A 107 9.19 0.91 4.94
N VAL A 108 8.27 0.53 5.83
CA VAL A 108 8.62 -0.17 7.09
C VAL A 108 9.31 -1.50 6.83
N LYS A 109 8.87 -2.28 5.84
CA LYS A 109 9.49 -3.56 5.50
C LYS A 109 10.97 -3.40 5.15
N VAL A 110 11.30 -2.39 4.33
CA VAL A 110 12.67 -2.12 3.88
C VAL A 110 13.51 -1.62 5.06
N ALA A 111 12.96 -0.72 5.88
CA ALA A 111 13.63 -0.22 7.08
C ALA A 111 13.97 -1.36 8.06
N VAL A 112 13.03 -2.27 8.32
CA VAL A 112 13.25 -3.45 9.18
C VAL A 112 14.32 -4.38 8.59
N MET A 113 14.27 -4.66 7.28
CA MET A 113 15.26 -5.51 6.62
C MET A 113 16.69 -4.96 6.77
N HIS A 114 16.89 -3.66 6.54
CA HIS A 114 18.21 -3.04 6.72
C HIS A 114 18.67 -3.04 8.18
N LEU A 115 17.78 -2.76 9.13
CA LEU A 115 18.13 -2.83 10.56
C LEU A 115 18.55 -4.26 10.98
N THR A 116 17.87 -5.28 10.46
CA THR A 116 18.26 -6.68 10.73
C THR A 116 19.60 -7.06 10.10
N GLU A 117 19.87 -6.58 8.88
CA GLU A 117 21.14 -6.83 8.19
C GLU A 117 22.31 -6.15 8.93
N LEU A 118 22.15 -4.89 9.33
CA LEU A 118 23.15 -4.16 10.11
C LEU A 118 23.41 -4.83 11.47
N ALA A 119 22.37 -5.28 12.17
CA ALA A 119 22.52 -5.97 13.44
C ALA A 119 23.30 -7.30 13.32
N VAL A 120 23.12 -8.04 12.22
CA VAL A 120 23.89 -9.28 11.96
C VAL A 120 25.35 -8.95 11.68
N LEU A 121 25.64 -7.88 10.94
CA LEU A 121 27.00 -7.45 10.64
C LEU A 121 27.75 -6.97 11.88
N THR A 122 27.10 -6.19 12.76
CA THR A 122 27.71 -5.74 14.01
C THR A 122 27.97 -6.91 14.95
N TYR A 123 27.03 -7.86 15.07
CA TYR A 123 27.20 -9.06 15.88
C TYR A 123 28.35 -9.95 15.36
N SER A 124 28.49 -10.07 14.05
CA SER A 124 29.55 -10.86 13.42
C SER A 124 30.92 -10.17 13.54
N GLY A 125 30.96 -8.83 13.60
CA GLY A 125 32.18 -8.05 13.80
C GLY A 125 32.73 -8.10 15.23
N GLU A 126 31.85 -8.16 16.24
CA GLU A 126 32.26 -8.22 17.65
C GLU A 126 32.71 -9.62 18.09
N ALA A 127 32.25 -10.68 17.41
CA ALA A 127 32.62 -12.07 17.72
C ALA A 127 34.10 -12.40 17.41
N SER A 128 34.80 -11.56 16.63
CA SER A 128 36.21 -11.79 16.24
C SER A 128 37.24 -11.27 17.26
N TYR A 129 36.83 -10.56 18.33
CA TYR A 129 37.76 -9.87 19.25
C TYR A 129 37.94 -10.53 20.63
N ARG A 130 37.26 -11.65 20.93
CA ARG A 130 37.48 -12.45 22.16
C ARG A 130 38.13 -13.78 21.83
N GLY A 131 39.43 -13.77 21.56
CA GLY A 131 40.14 -15.00 21.22
C GLY A 131 41.65 -14.88 21.14
N THR A 132 42.28 -14.05 21.97
CA THR A 132 43.70 -14.22 22.32
C THR A 132 43.93 -13.74 23.75
N SER A 133 44.08 -14.69 24.67
CA SER A 133 45.00 -14.56 25.80
C SER A 133 45.29 -15.94 26.38
#